data_AF-A0A7G3BXU3-F1
#
_entry.id   AF-A0A7G3BXU3-F1
#
_cell.length_a   1.000
_cell.length_b   1.000
_cell.length_c   1.000
_cell.angle_alpha   90.00
_cell.angle_beta   90.00
_cell.angle_gamma   90.00
#
_symmetry.space_group_name_H-M   'P 1'
#
loop_
_entity.id
_entity.type
_entity.pdbx_description
1 polymer ?
#
loop_
_entity_poly.entity_id
_entity_poly.type
_entity_poly.pdbx_seq_one_letter_code
_entity_poly.pdbx_strand_id
1 'polypeptide(L)'
;MLNKKLFLVKITTIIFMFLTGCNLSAKTNPSSEKVFELDLTNQGISSEGGGIELEKSGKNCFLILSIYGETGQEKYKFKFNKNNLISTNYVNYRYRNGLINIDDDLKDLIADDHSELSDSDMELVVDKVFIGSENINITQKFNTYKRKVPSNILIKNCN
;
A
#
# COMPACT_ATOMS: atom_id res chain seq x y z
N MET A 1 -28.89 -62.57 2.52
CA MET A 1 -27.78 -61.83 3.15
C MET A 1 -26.90 -61.01 2.19
N LEU A 2 -27.31 -60.78 0.93
CA LEU A 2 -26.43 -60.17 -0.10
C LEU A 2 -26.61 -58.65 -0.31
N ASN A 3 -27.68 -58.04 0.22
CA ASN A 3 -28.00 -56.62 -0.03
C ASN A 3 -27.32 -55.61 0.89
N LYS A 4 -26.86 -56.01 2.09
CA LYS A 4 -26.21 -55.07 3.04
C LYS A 4 -24.77 -54.73 2.65
N LYS A 5 -24.02 -55.66 2.05
CA LYS A 5 -22.62 -55.42 1.61
C LYS A 5 -22.55 -54.48 0.41
N LEU A 6 -23.48 -54.57 -0.54
CA LEU A 6 -23.50 -53.71 -1.73
C LEU A 6 -23.80 -52.24 -1.38
N PHE A 7 -24.62 -52.01 -0.35
CA PHE A 7 -24.98 -50.67 0.12
C PHE A 7 -23.81 -49.97 0.83
N LEU A 8 -23.05 -50.72 1.64
CA LEU A 8 -21.87 -50.21 2.34
C LEU A 8 -20.74 -49.81 1.39
N VAL A 9 -20.52 -50.56 0.30
CA VAL A 9 -19.48 -50.25 -0.71
C VAL A 9 -19.80 -48.99 -1.51
N LYS A 10 -21.09 -48.69 -1.75
CA LYS A 10 -21.51 -47.47 -2.44
C LYS A 10 -21.36 -46.21 -1.57
N ILE A 11 -21.57 -46.33 -0.26
CA ILE A 11 -21.38 -45.21 0.67
C ILE A 11 -19.90 -44.85 0.81
N THR A 12 -19.01 -45.86 0.90
CA THR A 12 -17.57 -45.60 1.05
C THR A 12 -16.94 -44.99 -0.21
N THR A 13 -17.42 -45.32 -1.40
CA THR A 13 -16.94 -44.72 -2.67
C THR A 13 -17.39 -43.27 -2.85
N ILE A 14 -18.58 -42.90 -2.36
CA ILE A 14 -19.06 -41.50 -2.38
C ILE A 14 -18.24 -40.64 -1.41
N ILE A 15 -17.92 -41.15 -0.21
CA ILE A 15 -17.11 -40.42 0.78
C ILE A 15 -15.67 -40.18 0.27
N PHE A 16 -15.10 -41.12 -0.48
CA PHE A 16 -13.75 -40.95 -1.04
C PHE A 16 -13.65 -39.90 -2.15
N MET A 17 -14.74 -39.66 -2.93
CA MET A 17 -14.76 -38.58 -3.93
C MET A 17 -14.84 -37.19 -3.28
N PHE A 18 -15.33 -37.06 -2.05
CA PHE A 18 -15.36 -35.78 -1.33
C PHE A 18 -14.03 -35.42 -0.65
N LEU A 19 -13.10 -36.38 -0.50
CA LEU A 19 -11.81 -36.15 0.15
C LEU A 19 -10.70 -35.67 -0.79
N THR A 20 -10.88 -35.76 -2.11
CA THR A 20 -9.86 -35.33 -3.09
C THR A 20 -10.10 -33.95 -3.71
N GLY A 21 -11.15 -33.24 -3.26
CA GLY A 21 -11.63 -31.98 -3.87
C GLY A 21 -11.16 -30.68 -3.22
N CYS A 22 -10.32 -30.70 -2.19
CA CYS A 22 -9.85 -29.48 -1.53
C CYS A 22 -8.38 -29.17 -1.83
N ASN A 23 -7.96 -29.24 -3.09
CA ASN A 23 -6.90 -28.35 -3.56
C ASN A 23 -7.54 -27.01 -3.89
N LEU A 24 -8.00 -26.32 -2.85
CA LEU A 24 -8.29 -24.90 -2.92
C LEU A 24 -6.95 -24.24 -3.24
N SER A 25 -6.67 -24.04 -4.53
CA SER A 25 -5.58 -23.20 -4.99
C SER A 25 -5.88 -21.83 -4.41
N ALA A 26 -5.32 -21.57 -3.23
CA ALA A 26 -5.17 -20.23 -2.72
C ALA A 26 -4.43 -19.51 -3.84
N LYS A 27 -5.13 -18.61 -4.55
CA LYS A 27 -4.49 -17.60 -5.37
C LYS A 27 -3.60 -16.85 -4.39
N THR A 28 -2.35 -17.27 -4.27
CA THR A 28 -1.30 -16.45 -3.72
C THR A 28 -1.24 -15.27 -4.66
N ASN A 29 -1.93 -14.17 -4.32
CA ASN A 29 -1.69 -12.90 -4.97
C ASN A 29 -0.16 -12.77 -5.01
N PRO A 30 0.46 -12.54 -6.18
CA PRO A 30 1.90 -12.44 -6.25
C PRO A 30 2.33 -11.36 -5.27
N SER A 31 2.92 -11.80 -4.15
CA SER A 31 3.38 -10.94 -3.07
C SER A 31 4.26 -9.88 -3.71
N SER A 32 3.96 -8.61 -3.48
CA SER A 32 4.86 -7.55 -3.88
C SER A 32 6.15 -7.72 -3.09
N GLU A 33 7.27 -7.85 -3.80
CA GLU A 33 8.60 -7.95 -3.19
C GLU A 33 9.21 -6.56 -3.13
N LYS A 34 9.56 -6.07 -1.93
CA LYS A 34 10.33 -4.83 -1.78
C LYS A 34 11.77 -5.11 -2.20
N VAL A 35 12.23 -4.43 -3.23
CA VAL A 35 13.57 -4.63 -3.83
C VAL A 35 14.52 -3.47 -3.57
N PHE A 36 14.01 -2.34 -3.07
CA PHE A 36 14.80 -1.16 -2.71
C PHE A 36 14.03 -0.26 -1.76
N GLU A 37 14.79 0.44 -0.91
CA GLU A 37 14.31 1.46 -0.01
C GLU A 37 15.39 2.53 0.15
N LEU A 38 14.96 3.79 0.25
CA LEU A 38 15.84 4.92 0.55
C LEU A 38 15.07 5.90 1.44
N ASP A 39 15.61 6.11 2.63
CA ASP A 39 15.20 7.20 3.52
C ASP A 39 15.68 8.54 2.93
N LEU A 40 14.76 9.50 2.85
CA LEU A 40 14.98 10.85 2.36
C LEU A 40 15.07 11.88 3.49
N THR A 41 14.92 11.44 4.74
CA THR A 41 15.02 12.30 5.92
C THR A 41 16.47 12.76 6.08
N ASN A 42 16.69 14.07 6.23
CA ASN A 42 18.02 14.58 6.54
C ASN A 42 18.46 14.03 7.91
N GLN A 43 19.75 13.78 8.11
CA GLN A 43 20.32 13.17 9.34
C GLN A 43 20.22 14.06 10.61
N GLY A 44 19.29 15.02 10.66
CA GLY A 44 18.95 15.82 11.83
C GLY A 44 17.60 15.45 12.41
N ILE A 45 17.32 15.86 13.66
CA ILE A 45 15.99 15.75 14.25
C ILE A 45 15.06 16.69 13.45
N SER A 46 14.15 16.12 12.67
CA SER A 46 13.23 16.86 11.81
C SER A 46 11.83 16.28 11.99
N SER A 47 10.84 17.16 12.17
CA SER A 47 9.41 16.85 12.12
C SER A 47 8.94 16.49 10.70
N GLU A 48 9.79 16.77 9.70
CA GLU A 48 9.58 16.48 8.29
C GLU A 48 10.55 15.41 7.79
N GLY A 49 10.06 14.53 6.93
CA GLY A 49 10.86 13.44 6.37
C GLY A 49 10.19 12.79 5.18
N GLY A 50 10.76 11.68 4.74
CA GLY A 50 10.16 10.91 3.68
C GLY A 50 10.99 9.71 3.29
N GLY A 51 10.42 8.86 2.46
CA GLY A 51 11.10 7.67 1.97
C GLY A 51 10.60 7.30 0.59
N ILE A 52 11.47 6.64 -0.17
CA ILE A 52 11.05 5.93 -1.37
C ILE A 52 11.27 4.43 -1.20
N GLU A 53 10.30 3.66 -1.65
CA GLU A 53 10.37 2.20 -1.73
C GLU A 53 10.10 1.77 -3.17
N LEU A 54 10.78 0.71 -3.60
CA LEU A 54 10.49 0.05 -4.87
C LEU A 54 10.00 -1.36 -4.61
N GLU A 55 8.79 -1.65 -5.08
CA GLU A 55 8.20 -2.98 -5.03
C GLU A 55 8.08 -3.58 -6.43
N LYS A 56 8.29 -4.89 -6.52
CA LYS A 56 8.06 -5.68 -7.72
C LYS A 56 6.83 -6.56 -7.57
N SER A 57 5.91 -6.53 -8.54
CA SER A 57 4.82 -7.52 -8.62
C SER A 57 4.48 -7.87 -10.07
N GLY A 58 4.65 -9.15 -10.43
CA GLY A 58 4.29 -9.66 -11.76
C GLY A 58 5.05 -8.99 -12.91
N LYS A 59 4.37 -8.18 -13.73
CA LYS A 59 4.98 -7.38 -14.82
C LYS A 59 5.14 -5.89 -14.49
N ASN A 60 4.67 -5.48 -13.32
CA ASN A 60 4.69 -4.09 -12.91
C ASN A 60 5.73 -3.88 -11.79
N CYS A 61 6.12 -2.62 -11.63
CA CYS A 61 6.79 -2.11 -10.47
C CYS A 61 5.95 -1.00 -9.83
N PHE A 62 6.16 -0.82 -8.54
CA PHE A 62 5.57 0.26 -7.77
C PHE A 62 6.68 1.07 -7.13
N LEU A 63 6.77 2.35 -7.47
CA LEU A 63 7.56 3.30 -6.72
C LEU A 63 6.61 3.93 -5.71
N ILE A 64 6.87 3.70 -4.42
CA ILE A 64 6.11 4.31 -3.33
C ILE A 64 6.93 5.47 -2.82
N LEU A 65 6.31 6.64 -2.75
CA LEU A 65 6.86 7.82 -2.11
C LEU A 65 5.99 8.15 -0.91
N SER A 66 6.59 8.18 0.27
CA SER A 66 5.96 8.64 1.51
C SER A 66 6.64 9.94 1.92
N ILE A 67 5.85 10.97 2.20
CA ILE A 67 6.32 12.27 2.70
C ILE A 67 5.61 12.50 4.02
N TYR A 68 6.38 12.78 5.06
CA TYR A 68 5.90 13.09 6.40
C TYR A 68 6.19 14.56 6.65
N GLY A 69 5.18 15.31 7.06
CA GLY A 69 5.33 16.70 7.49
C GLY A 69 4.68 16.91 8.85
N GLU A 70 4.74 18.14 9.35
CA GLU A 70 4.22 18.49 10.68
C GLU A 70 2.70 18.33 10.78
N THR A 71 2.00 18.55 9.67
CA THR A 71 0.53 18.61 9.63
C THR A 71 -0.12 17.33 9.10
N GLY A 72 0.67 16.41 8.55
CA GLY A 72 0.13 15.22 7.90
C GLY A 72 1.13 14.41 7.09
N GLN A 73 0.59 13.53 6.24
CA GLN A 73 1.36 12.59 5.43
C GLN A 73 0.82 12.50 4.01
N GLU A 74 1.70 12.61 3.03
CA GLU A 74 1.37 12.35 1.62
C GLU A 74 1.98 11.03 1.18
N LYS A 75 1.19 10.20 0.50
CA LYS A 75 1.64 8.94 -0.09
C LYS A 75 1.29 8.86 -1.56
N TYR A 76 2.28 8.54 -2.39
CA TYR A 76 2.10 8.29 -3.81
C TYR A 76 2.55 6.86 -4.12
N LYS A 77 1.68 6.06 -4.74
CA LYS A 77 2.00 4.73 -5.27
C LYS A 77 1.96 4.79 -6.80
N PHE A 78 3.14 5.01 -7.40
CA PHE A 78 3.31 5.04 -8.84
C PHE A 78 3.43 3.61 -9.38
N LYS A 79 2.44 3.14 -10.11
CA LYS A 79 2.48 1.86 -10.84
C LYS A 79 3.07 2.08 -12.22
N PHE A 80 4.14 1.39 -12.56
CA PHE A 80 4.81 1.55 -13.85
C PHE A 80 5.35 0.22 -14.39
N ASN A 81 5.71 0.23 -15.67
CA ASN A 81 6.53 -0.80 -16.29
C ASN A 81 7.74 -0.12 -16.95
N LYS A 82 8.60 -0.90 -17.65
CA LYS A 82 9.78 -0.38 -18.35
C LYS A 82 9.51 0.92 -19.12
N ASN A 83 8.39 0.96 -19.83
CA ASN A 83 8.12 1.98 -20.84
C ASN A 83 7.33 3.16 -20.25
N ASN A 84 6.33 2.89 -19.41
CA ASN A 84 5.30 3.86 -19.09
C ASN A 84 4.95 3.88 -17.60
N LEU A 85 4.61 5.08 -17.10
CA LEU A 85 3.77 5.23 -15.91
C LEU A 85 2.35 4.79 -16.28
N ILE A 86 1.77 3.87 -15.52
CA ILE A 86 0.44 3.27 -15.78
C ILE A 86 -0.62 4.01 -14.98
N SER A 87 -0.37 4.21 -13.68
CA SER A 87 -1.26 4.94 -12.80
C SER A 87 -0.52 5.39 -11.55
N THR A 88 -1.10 6.37 -10.86
CA THR A 88 -0.64 6.81 -9.53
C THR A 88 -1.84 6.84 -8.60
N ASN A 89 -1.79 6.11 -7.50
CA ASN A 89 -2.69 6.35 -6.38
C ASN A 89 -2.02 7.36 -5.44
N TYR A 90 -2.74 8.42 -5.11
CA TYR A 90 -2.29 9.49 -4.24
C TYR A 90 -3.24 9.55 -3.06
N VAL A 91 -2.67 9.52 -1.86
CA VAL A 91 -3.38 9.63 -0.61
C VAL A 91 -2.76 10.74 0.22
N ASN A 92 -3.59 11.57 0.84
CA ASN A 92 -3.17 12.59 1.78
C ASN A 92 -3.89 12.43 3.10
N TYR A 93 -3.14 12.39 4.18
CA TYR A 93 -3.64 12.30 5.54
C TYR A 93 -3.28 13.57 6.32
N ARG A 94 -4.14 13.98 7.24
CA ARG A 94 -3.90 15.06 8.18
C ARG A 94 -3.89 14.52 9.59
N TYR A 95 -2.98 14.99 10.44
CA TYR A 95 -3.02 14.66 11.87
C TYR A 95 -4.16 15.43 12.53
N ARG A 96 -4.97 14.76 13.36
CA ARG A 96 -6.09 15.41 14.06
C ARG A 96 -5.65 16.61 14.91
N ASN A 97 -4.44 16.56 15.46
CA ASN A 97 -3.86 17.64 16.28
C ASN A 97 -2.78 18.47 15.57
N GLY A 98 -2.55 18.24 14.27
CA GLY A 98 -1.42 18.84 13.52
C GLY A 98 -1.52 20.36 13.31
N LEU A 99 -2.60 21.01 13.75
CA LEU A 99 -2.81 22.45 13.65
C LEU A 99 -2.58 23.21 14.97
N ILE A 100 -2.36 22.51 16.08
CA ILE A 100 -2.32 23.17 17.38
C ILE A 100 -1.03 22.79 18.11
N ASN A 101 -0.06 23.70 18.07
CA ASN A 101 0.93 23.78 19.14
C ASN A 101 0.15 24.30 20.36
N ILE A 102 -0.49 23.39 21.09
CA ILE A 102 -1.33 23.73 22.24
C ILE A 102 -0.36 24.10 23.36
N ASP A 103 -0.08 25.40 23.50
CA ASP A 103 0.45 25.92 24.76
C ASP A 103 -0.57 25.56 25.86
N ASP A 104 -0.11 25.25 27.07
CA ASP A 104 -0.99 24.67 28.11
C ASP A 104 -2.23 25.53 28.42
N ASP A 105 -2.17 26.83 28.14
CA ASP A 105 -3.26 27.80 28.28
C ASP A 105 -4.38 27.68 27.21
N LEU A 106 -4.13 26.99 26.09
CA LEU A 106 -5.10 26.83 25.00
C LEU A 106 -5.89 25.51 25.10
N LYS A 107 -5.50 24.58 25.99
CA LYS A 107 -6.22 23.33 26.25
C LYS A 107 -7.61 23.57 26.82
N ASP A 108 -7.77 24.61 27.64
CA ASP A 108 -9.07 24.95 28.26
C ASP A 108 -10.04 25.65 27.29
N LEU A 109 -9.58 26.04 26.09
CA LEU A 109 -10.37 26.75 25.07
C LEU A 109 -10.82 25.86 23.91
N ILE A 110 -10.30 24.64 23.79
CA ILE A 110 -10.77 23.69 22.79
C ILE A 110 -12.02 23.03 23.36
N ALA A 111 -13.18 23.53 22.93
CA ALA A 111 -14.46 22.91 23.23
C ALA A 111 -14.43 21.44 22.83
N ASP A 112 -14.88 20.59 23.76
CA ASP A 112 -14.98 19.14 23.69
C ASP A 112 -15.74 18.70 22.41
N ASP A 113 -15.02 18.59 21.30
CA ASP A 113 -15.58 18.12 20.04
C ASP A 113 -15.54 16.60 20.06
N HIS A 114 -16.58 16.03 20.67
CA HIS A 114 -16.90 14.61 20.59
C HIS A 114 -17.30 14.22 19.15
N SER A 115 -16.36 14.26 18.22
CA SER A 115 -16.46 13.52 16.97
C SER A 115 -15.99 12.10 17.22
N GLU A 116 -16.80 11.11 16.83
CA GLU A 116 -16.62 9.69 17.12
C GLU A 116 -15.16 9.24 16.94
N LEU A 117 -14.56 8.79 18.05
CA LEU A 117 -13.21 8.30 18.15
C LEU A 117 -13.03 7.06 17.27
N SER A 118 -12.68 7.24 16.00
CA SER A 118 -11.90 6.24 15.31
C SER A 118 -10.51 6.23 15.94
N ASP A 119 -9.99 5.08 16.35
CA ASP A 119 -8.67 4.87 17.00
C ASP A 119 -7.45 5.32 16.16
N SER A 120 -7.66 6.04 15.05
CA SER A 120 -6.64 6.53 14.13
C SER A 120 -6.30 7.99 14.45
N ASP A 121 -5.01 8.26 14.71
CA ASP A 121 -4.45 9.60 14.90
C ASP A 121 -4.46 10.47 13.62
N MET A 122 -4.86 9.88 12.49
CA MET A 122 -4.89 10.49 11.17
C MET A 122 -6.30 10.51 10.57
N GLU A 123 -6.61 11.58 9.85
CA GLU A 123 -7.80 11.76 9.02
C GLU A 123 -7.41 11.69 7.54
N LEU A 124 -8.12 10.88 6.75
CA LEU A 124 -7.95 10.83 5.29
C LEU A 124 -8.58 12.08 4.65
N VAL A 125 -7.75 12.92 4.03
CA VAL A 125 -8.19 14.17 3.38
C VAL A 125 -8.41 13.98 1.88
N VAL A 126 -7.54 13.20 1.23
CA VAL A 126 -7.59 12.97 -0.23
C VAL A 126 -7.29 11.52 -0.53
N ASP A 127 -8.10 10.89 -1.39
CA ASP A 127 -7.77 9.66 -2.09
C ASP A 127 -8.09 9.87 -3.59
N LYS A 128 -7.06 9.81 -4.43
CA LYS A 128 -7.19 10.08 -5.86
C LYS A 128 -6.34 9.14 -6.69
N VAL A 129 -6.87 8.75 -7.84
CA VAL A 129 -6.14 7.98 -8.85
C VAL A 129 -5.90 8.85 -10.08
N PHE A 130 -4.65 8.90 -10.52
CA PHE A 130 -4.24 9.53 -11.78
C PHE A 130 -3.88 8.43 -12.79
N ILE A 131 -4.35 8.58 -14.03
CA ILE A 131 -4.08 7.62 -15.11
C ILE A 131 -2.88 8.08 -15.92
N GLY A 132 -1.97 7.14 -16.17
CA GLY A 132 -0.81 7.32 -17.01
C GLY A 132 -0.02 8.59 -16.72
N SER A 133 0.29 9.32 -17.79
CA SER A 133 1.00 10.60 -17.78
C SER A 133 0.08 11.81 -18.02
N GLU A 134 -1.22 11.67 -17.77
CA GLU A 134 -2.20 12.75 -18.02
C GLU A 134 -1.92 13.99 -17.16
N ASN A 135 -1.48 13.78 -15.92
CA ASN A 135 -1.10 14.85 -15.02
C ASN A 135 0.42 15.08 -15.09
N ILE A 136 0.82 16.26 -15.59
CA ILE A 136 2.22 16.63 -15.79
C ILE A 136 3.00 16.71 -14.46
N ASN A 137 2.38 17.22 -13.39
CA ASN A 137 3.00 17.36 -12.08
C ASN A 137 3.27 15.98 -11.46
N ILE A 138 2.32 15.05 -11.57
CA ILE A 138 2.46 13.66 -11.13
C ILE A 138 3.57 12.95 -11.91
N THR A 139 3.63 13.16 -13.22
CA THR A 139 4.65 12.57 -14.08
C THR A 139 6.05 13.10 -13.75
N GLN A 140 6.18 14.41 -13.53
CA GLN A 140 7.43 15.03 -13.10
C GLN A 140 7.87 14.49 -11.74
N LYS A 141 6.94 14.41 -10.77
CA LYS A 141 7.21 13.84 -9.44
C LYS A 141 7.71 12.39 -9.57
N PHE A 142 7.01 11.56 -10.33
CA PHE A 142 7.43 10.18 -10.61
C PHE A 142 8.88 10.12 -11.16
N ASN A 143 9.19 10.89 -12.20
CA ASN A 143 10.51 10.89 -12.83
C ASN A 143 11.62 11.34 -11.87
N THR A 144 11.35 12.35 -11.05
CA THR A 144 12.30 12.86 -10.05
C THR A 144 12.68 11.77 -9.05
N TYR A 145 11.70 11.06 -8.48
CA TYR A 145 11.96 10.04 -7.47
C TYR A 145 12.44 8.72 -8.08
N LYS A 146 12.01 8.35 -9.29
CA LYS A 146 12.54 7.18 -10.01
C LYS A 146 14.05 7.30 -10.24
N ARG A 147 14.57 8.50 -10.51
CA ARG A 147 16.02 8.74 -10.69
C ARG A 147 16.86 8.55 -9.42
N LYS A 148 16.23 8.57 -8.23
CA LYS A 148 16.92 8.28 -6.96
C LYS A 148 17.11 6.78 -6.73
N VAL A 149 16.40 5.93 -7.47
CA VAL A 149 16.61 4.48 -7.45
C VAL A 149 17.83 4.13 -8.32
N PRO A 150 18.79 3.34 -7.82
CA PRO A 150 19.92 2.87 -8.61
C PRO A 150 19.51 2.17 -9.91
N SER A 151 20.18 2.51 -11.00
CA SER A 151 19.84 2.02 -12.34
C SER A 151 19.95 0.49 -12.46
N ASN A 152 20.93 -0.14 -11.78
CA ASN A 152 21.08 -1.59 -11.72
C ASN A 152 19.86 -2.28 -11.09
N ILE A 153 19.27 -1.70 -10.04
CA ILE A 153 18.05 -2.21 -9.40
C ILE A 153 16.86 -2.08 -10.35
N LEU A 154 16.70 -0.92 -11.01
CA LEU A 154 15.63 -0.71 -11.98
C LEU A 154 15.74 -1.67 -13.17
N ILE A 155 16.96 -1.89 -13.69
CA ILE A 155 17.18 -2.79 -14.82
C ILE A 155 16.88 -4.24 -14.44
N LYS A 156 17.36 -4.70 -13.27
CA LYS A 156 17.17 -6.08 -12.82
C LYS A 156 15.71 -6.42 -12.55
N ASN A 157 14.94 -5.46 -12.01
CA ASN A 157 13.61 -5.75 -11.50
C ASN A 157 12.49 -5.19 -12.38
N CYS A 158 12.66 -4.01 -12.99
CA CYS A 158 11.55 -3.24 -13.57
C CYS A 158 11.60 -3.02 -15.09
N ASN A 159 12.70 -3.41 -15.74
CA ASN A 159 12.91 -3.24 -17.19
C ASN A 159 12.84 -4.55 -17.97
#